data_AF-A0A945CVU1-F1
#
_entry.id   AF-A0A945CVU1-F1
#
_cell.length_a   1.000
_cell.length_b   1.000
_cell.length_c   1.000
_cell.angle_alpha   90.00
_cell.angle_beta   90.00
_cell.angle_gamma   90.00
#
_symmetry.space_group_name_H-M   'P 1'
#
loop_
_entity.id
_entity.type
_entity.pdbx_description
1 polymer ?
#
loop_
_entity_poly.entity_id
_entity_poly.type
_entity_poly.pdbx_seq_one_letter_code
_entity_poly.pdbx_strand_id
1 'polypeptide(L)'
;MSTSQISGLAEERTGQTLYVSKLGDNTDGHSWNTAFNTVQAALSAIPNDQGGHTIIVRPDTYMEANLFAVHRGASNTYNLLIGDVDGSLGSGTAGHVIIDSGDPAKGFKSYDWWGSLKSNQQGWSDEHTDPSFSAIGWDRWILRHLYVTGGDGGLMWDCVDKIEPFTVIVEDCVSIGRAFGGGVASCLSRSEEPIIFRRCHLWALDWWGDTAAAYV
;
A
#
# COMPACT_ATOMS: atom_id res chain seq x y z
N MET A 1 18.59 -4.11 -13.91
CA MET A 1 19.09 -4.47 -12.56
C MET A 1 19.11 -5.97 -12.41
N SER A 2 20.17 -6.55 -11.84
CA SER A 2 20.22 -7.99 -11.57
C SER A 2 19.33 -8.34 -10.37
N THR A 3 18.86 -9.58 -10.29
CA THR A 3 18.09 -10.12 -9.16
C THR A 3 18.81 -9.97 -7.82
N SER A 4 20.15 -9.81 -7.82
CA SER A 4 20.97 -9.59 -6.62
C SER A 4 20.93 -8.14 -6.09
N GLN A 5 20.59 -7.15 -6.93
CA GLN A 5 20.43 -5.76 -6.49
C GLN A 5 19.10 -5.55 -5.75
N ILE A 6 18.06 -6.32 -6.09
CA ILE A 6 16.75 -6.26 -5.42
C ILE A 6 16.80 -6.93 -4.04
N SER A 7 17.58 -8.02 -3.88
CA SER A 7 17.86 -8.61 -2.56
C SER A 7 18.77 -7.74 -1.68
N GLY A 8 19.48 -6.76 -2.28
CA GLY A 8 20.31 -5.77 -1.59
C GLY A 8 19.54 -4.65 -0.91
N LEU A 9 18.21 -4.54 -1.10
CA LEU A 9 17.37 -3.56 -0.39
C LEU A 9 17.13 -3.91 1.11
N ALA A 10 17.76 -4.98 1.58
CA ALA A 10 18.03 -5.28 2.99
C ALA A 10 19.35 -4.64 3.48
N GLU A 11 19.90 -3.65 2.76
CA GLU A 11 20.87 -2.70 3.32
C GLU A 11 20.28 -2.00 4.55
N GLU A 12 21.16 -1.58 5.49
CA GLU A 12 20.78 -0.83 6.68
C GLU A 12 19.86 0.33 6.32
N ARG A 13 18.57 0.18 6.66
CA ARG A 13 17.55 1.20 6.46
C ARG A 13 17.76 2.25 7.54
N THR A 14 18.16 3.46 7.13
CA THR A 14 18.52 4.54 8.06
C THR A 14 17.32 5.39 8.48
N GLY A 15 16.14 5.16 7.89
CA GLY A 15 14.91 5.85 8.23
C GLY A 15 14.25 5.30 9.50
N GLN A 16 13.26 6.04 10.00
CA GLN A 16 12.45 5.65 11.15
C GLN A 16 11.70 4.33 10.91
N THR A 17 11.67 3.47 11.93
CA THR A 17 10.81 2.28 11.97
C THR A 17 9.60 2.57 12.86
N LEU A 18 8.41 2.35 12.33
CA LEU A 18 7.13 2.49 13.01
C LEU A 18 6.40 1.14 13.07
N TYR A 19 5.64 0.91 14.12
CA TYR A 19 4.91 -0.33 14.38
C TYR A 19 3.40 -0.09 14.37
N VAL A 20 2.66 -1.05 13.82
CA VAL A 20 1.20 -1.06 13.76
C VAL A 20 0.68 -2.32 14.43
N SER A 21 -0.14 -2.16 15.46
CA SER A 21 -0.75 -3.25 16.22
C SER A 21 -1.94 -2.72 17.00
N LYS A 22 -3.09 -3.42 16.93
CA LYS A 22 -4.26 -3.12 17.76
C LYS A 22 -4.03 -3.30 19.27
N LEU A 23 -2.90 -3.89 19.66
CA LEU A 23 -2.49 -4.09 21.04
C LEU A 23 -1.57 -2.97 21.56
N GLY A 24 -1.16 -2.04 20.68
CA GLY A 24 -0.36 -0.89 21.07
C GLY A 24 -1.18 0.15 21.83
N ASP A 25 -0.49 1.08 22.50
CA ASP A 25 -1.11 2.21 23.20
C ASP A 25 -1.47 3.38 22.27
N ASN A 26 -1.15 3.28 20.98
CA ASN A 26 -1.43 4.26 19.94
C ASN A 26 -0.78 5.64 20.18
N THR A 27 0.48 5.65 20.62
CA THR A 27 1.24 6.88 20.87
C THR A 27 2.19 7.25 19.72
N ASP A 28 3.44 6.79 19.77
CA ASP A 28 4.51 7.22 18.86
C ASP A 28 4.88 6.18 17.79
N GLY A 29 4.42 4.94 17.95
CA GLY A 29 4.70 3.87 17.02
C GLY A 29 6.14 3.38 17.04
N HIS A 30 7.02 3.76 17.98
CA HIS A 30 8.44 3.36 17.98
C HIS A 30 8.71 1.95 18.49
N SER A 31 7.70 1.28 19.07
CA SER A 31 7.79 -0.08 19.58
C SER A 31 6.45 -0.79 19.45
N TRP A 32 6.41 -2.11 19.66
CA TRP A 32 5.15 -2.84 19.74
C TRP A 32 4.22 -2.36 20.86
N ASN A 33 4.78 -1.90 22.00
CA ASN A 33 3.98 -1.34 23.10
C ASN A 33 3.38 0.02 22.72
N THR A 34 4.12 0.83 21.98
CA THR A 34 3.71 2.17 21.57
C THR A 34 3.09 2.22 20.17
N ALA A 35 2.85 1.06 19.57
CA ALA A 35 2.41 0.89 18.19
C ALA A 35 1.13 1.68 17.88
N PHE A 36 1.04 2.21 16.65
CA PHE A 36 -0.20 2.78 16.15
C PHE A 36 -1.26 1.69 15.98
N ASN A 37 -2.53 2.04 16.19
CA ASN A 37 -3.63 1.09 16.02
C ASN A 37 -4.09 0.92 14.56
N THR A 38 -3.61 1.78 13.66
CA THR A 38 -4.01 1.82 12.24
C THR A 38 -2.80 2.00 11.34
N VAL A 39 -2.85 1.43 10.14
CA VAL A 39 -1.83 1.61 9.11
C VAL A 39 -1.76 3.07 8.67
N GLN A 40 -2.91 3.76 8.53
CA GLN A 40 -2.91 5.17 8.14
C GLN A 40 -2.22 6.07 9.16
N ALA A 41 -2.38 5.83 10.47
CA ALA A 41 -1.68 6.62 11.49
C ALA A 41 -0.14 6.48 11.34
N ALA A 42 0.36 5.28 11.07
CA ALA A 42 1.79 5.09 10.83
C ALA A 42 2.25 5.76 9.52
N LEU A 43 1.48 5.68 8.44
CA LEU A 43 1.77 6.37 7.18
C LEU A 43 1.82 7.89 7.36
N SER A 44 0.95 8.45 8.19
CA SER A 44 0.90 9.88 8.52
C SER A 44 2.02 10.33 9.46
N ALA A 45 2.63 9.40 10.19
CA ALA A 45 3.71 9.69 11.14
C ALA A 45 5.13 9.63 10.52
N ILE A 46 5.24 9.26 9.24
CA ILE A 46 6.51 9.36 8.50
C ILE A 46 6.97 10.83 8.50
N PRO A 47 8.22 11.13 8.88
CA PRO A 47 8.60 12.51 9.22
C PRO A 47 9.08 13.34 8.03
N ASN A 48 9.51 12.70 6.94
CA ASN A 48 10.07 13.37 5.77
C ASN A 48 10.13 12.43 4.55
N ASP A 49 10.63 12.97 3.44
CA ASP A 49 10.75 12.32 2.13
C ASP A 49 12.17 11.80 1.83
N GLN A 50 13.04 11.65 2.83
CA GLN A 50 14.40 11.15 2.64
C GLN A 50 14.47 9.64 2.38
N GLY A 51 13.34 8.95 2.53
CA GLY A 51 13.25 7.54 2.23
C GLY A 51 13.83 6.63 3.32
N GLY A 52 13.83 5.32 3.07
CA GLY A 52 14.39 4.33 3.99
C GLY A 52 13.55 4.09 5.26
N HIS A 53 12.37 4.70 5.39
CA HIS A 53 11.47 4.45 6.51
C HIS A 53 10.85 3.05 6.43
N THR A 54 10.42 2.52 7.57
CA THR A 54 9.80 1.19 7.65
C THR A 54 8.55 1.25 8.53
N ILE A 55 7.46 0.66 8.06
CA ILE A 55 6.24 0.41 8.83
C ILE A 55 6.08 -1.12 8.92
N ILE A 56 6.09 -1.64 10.14
CA ILE A 56 5.92 -3.06 10.44
C ILE A 56 4.53 -3.29 11.03
N VAL A 57 3.76 -4.16 10.42
CA VAL A 57 2.36 -4.43 10.80
C VAL A 57 2.25 -5.81 11.43
N ARG A 58 1.68 -5.87 12.63
CA ARG A 58 1.38 -7.14 13.33
C ARG A 58 0.25 -7.89 12.62
N PRO A 59 0.31 -9.24 12.49
CA PRO A 59 -0.79 -10.05 11.99
C PRO A 59 -2.11 -9.78 12.72
N ASP A 60 -3.10 -9.31 11.96
CA ASP A 60 -4.48 -9.03 12.36
C ASP A 60 -5.27 -8.62 11.08
N THR A 61 -6.55 -8.29 11.23
CA THR A 61 -7.38 -7.65 10.19
C THR A 61 -7.61 -6.18 10.48
N TYR A 62 -7.05 -5.30 9.66
CA TYR A 62 -7.20 -3.85 9.74
C TYR A 62 -8.29 -3.41 8.78
N MET A 63 -9.43 -2.97 9.32
CA MET A 63 -10.55 -2.45 8.53
C MET A 63 -10.25 -1.00 8.13
N GLU A 64 -9.53 -0.82 7.03
CA GLU A 64 -9.06 0.49 6.55
C GLU A 64 -9.21 0.58 5.03
N ALA A 65 -9.59 1.77 4.56
CA ALA A 65 -9.75 2.09 3.15
C ALA A 65 -9.08 3.43 2.86
N ASN A 66 -8.77 3.68 1.59
CA ASN A 66 -8.20 4.93 1.11
C ASN A 66 -6.93 5.34 1.86
N LEU A 67 -5.99 4.39 1.99
CA LEU A 67 -4.68 4.64 2.57
C LEU A 67 -3.85 5.55 1.64
N PHE A 68 -3.12 6.48 2.24
CA PHE A 68 -2.20 7.34 1.52
C PHE A 68 -0.91 7.57 2.31
N ALA A 69 0.21 7.61 1.60
CA ALA A 69 1.50 8.01 2.15
C ALA A 69 1.67 9.53 2.03
N VAL A 70 2.00 10.19 3.14
CA VAL A 70 2.27 11.64 3.16
C VAL A 70 3.61 11.97 2.50
N HIS A 71 4.57 11.05 2.60
CA HIS A 71 5.91 11.20 2.05
C HIS A 71 6.27 10.05 1.12
N ARG A 72 6.83 10.42 -0.04
CA ARG A 72 7.45 9.50 -1.00
C ARG A 72 8.76 8.96 -0.41
N GLY A 73 9.26 7.85 -0.96
CA GLY A 73 10.65 7.46 -0.76
C GLY A 73 11.61 8.33 -1.59
N ALA A 74 12.90 8.15 -1.38
CA ALA A 74 13.94 8.80 -2.18
C ALA A 74 14.69 7.79 -3.06
N SER A 75 15.41 8.33 -4.06
CA SER A 75 16.14 7.51 -5.03
C SER A 75 17.12 6.58 -4.31
N ASN A 76 17.04 5.27 -4.62
CA ASN A 76 17.77 4.19 -3.95
C ASN A 76 17.44 3.97 -2.46
N THR A 77 16.53 4.74 -1.86
CA THR A 77 16.12 4.63 -0.45
C THR A 77 14.60 4.55 -0.35
N TYR A 78 14.03 3.44 -0.81
CA TYR A 78 12.57 3.27 -0.80
C TYR A 78 12.06 3.19 0.62
N ASN A 79 10.82 3.61 0.88
CA ASN A 79 10.11 3.29 2.13
C ASN A 79 9.59 1.84 2.08
N LEU A 80 9.30 1.23 3.24
CA LEU A 80 8.83 -0.16 3.33
C LEU A 80 7.59 -0.23 4.22
N LEU A 81 6.53 -0.85 3.71
CA LEU A 81 5.39 -1.32 4.47
C LEU A 81 5.39 -2.86 4.44
N ILE A 82 5.55 -3.49 5.59
CA ILE A 82 5.72 -4.94 5.70
C ILE A 82 4.83 -5.57 6.77
N GLY A 83 4.23 -6.71 6.45
CA GLY A 83 3.56 -7.56 7.44
C GLY A 83 4.53 -8.53 8.13
N ASP A 84 4.45 -8.62 9.46
CA ASP A 84 5.21 -9.57 10.28
C ASP A 84 4.56 -10.97 10.29
N VAL A 85 4.42 -11.57 9.11
CA VAL A 85 3.58 -12.75 8.90
C VAL A 85 4.07 -14.03 9.59
N ASP A 86 5.37 -14.13 9.85
CA ASP A 86 5.99 -15.25 10.56
C ASP A 86 6.39 -14.91 12.01
N GLY A 87 6.14 -13.68 12.45
CA GLY A 87 6.49 -13.18 13.78
C GLY A 87 7.97 -12.85 13.96
N SER A 88 8.81 -12.97 12.92
CA SER A 88 10.25 -12.74 13.00
C SER A 88 10.64 -11.28 13.27
N LEU A 89 9.72 -10.34 13.04
CA LEU A 89 9.89 -8.91 13.33
C LEU A 89 9.38 -8.53 14.74
N GLY A 90 9.01 -9.52 15.56
CA GLY A 90 8.79 -9.36 17.00
C GLY A 90 7.34 -9.07 17.41
N SER A 91 6.36 -9.21 16.52
CA SER A 91 4.94 -8.96 16.83
C SER A 91 4.32 -9.94 17.83
N GLY A 92 5.05 -11.02 18.17
CA GLY A 92 4.64 -12.04 19.12
C GLY A 92 3.58 -13.01 18.59
N THR A 93 3.29 -12.98 17.29
CA THR A 93 2.36 -13.91 16.62
C THR A 93 2.78 -14.13 15.17
N ALA A 94 2.27 -15.20 14.55
CA ALA A 94 2.32 -15.41 13.11
C ALA A 94 0.89 -15.40 12.53
N GLY A 95 0.75 -15.14 11.24
CA GLY A 95 -0.54 -15.08 10.56
C GLY A 95 -0.54 -14.10 9.40
N HIS A 96 -1.73 -13.77 8.87
CA HIS A 96 -1.85 -12.76 7.83
C HIS A 96 -1.99 -11.36 8.41
N VAL A 97 -1.38 -10.38 7.74
CA VAL A 97 -1.73 -8.97 7.87
C VAL A 97 -2.76 -8.66 6.79
N ILE A 98 -4.02 -8.54 7.19
CA ILE A 98 -5.14 -8.29 6.29
C ILE A 98 -5.49 -6.80 6.37
N ILE A 99 -5.48 -6.10 5.23
CA ILE A 99 -6.05 -4.76 5.07
C ILE A 99 -7.34 -4.93 4.28
N ASP A 100 -8.47 -4.75 4.96
CA ASP A 100 -9.79 -4.95 4.40
C ASP A 100 -10.52 -3.60 4.29
N SER A 101 -10.75 -3.18 3.06
CA SER A 101 -11.44 -1.92 2.74
C SER A 101 -12.97 -2.09 2.68
N GLY A 102 -13.50 -3.26 3.02
CA GLY A 102 -14.93 -3.52 3.07
C GLY A 102 -15.63 -2.89 4.27
N ASP A 103 -16.92 -3.19 4.38
CA ASP A 103 -17.74 -2.85 5.52
C ASP A 103 -17.87 -4.09 6.43
N PRO A 104 -17.54 -4.01 7.74
CA PRO A 104 -17.61 -5.16 8.64
C PRO A 104 -18.99 -5.82 8.74
N ALA A 105 -20.07 -5.09 8.46
CA ALA A 105 -21.43 -5.59 8.52
C ALA A 105 -21.99 -5.97 7.13
N LYS A 106 -21.60 -5.26 6.08
CA LYS A 106 -22.15 -5.44 4.72
C LYS A 106 -21.23 -6.21 3.77
N GLY A 107 -19.98 -6.42 4.16
CA GLY A 107 -18.97 -7.11 3.36
C GLY A 107 -18.36 -6.21 2.29
N PHE A 108 -18.06 -6.83 1.15
CA PHE A 108 -17.27 -6.23 0.07
C PHE A 108 -17.90 -4.94 -0.48
N LYS A 109 -17.12 -3.85 -0.54
CA LYS A 109 -17.57 -2.55 -1.02
C LYS A 109 -17.13 -2.30 -2.46
N SER A 110 -17.97 -2.76 -3.37
CA SER A 110 -17.87 -2.63 -4.82
C SER A 110 -18.34 -1.25 -5.29
N TYR A 111 -17.56 -0.20 -5.03
CA TYR A 111 -17.88 1.17 -5.44
C TYR A 111 -16.64 1.83 -6.04
N ASP A 112 -16.74 2.39 -7.24
CA ASP A 112 -15.62 3.03 -7.93
C ASP A 112 -14.89 4.03 -7.01
N TRP A 113 -13.55 4.02 -7.05
CA TRP A 113 -12.69 4.86 -6.19
C TRP A 113 -12.75 4.58 -4.69
N TRP A 114 -13.43 3.50 -4.27
CA TRP A 114 -13.35 2.98 -2.92
C TRP A 114 -12.43 1.76 -2.89
N GLY A 115 -11.21 1.90 -2.41
CA GLY A 115 -10.26 0.79 -2.35
C GLY A 115 -9.29 0.91 -1.19
N SER A 116 -8.25 0.09 -1.21
CA SER A 116 -7.22 0.14 -0.17
C SER A 116 -6.31 1.34 -0.30
N LEU A 117 -6.10 1.84 -1.51
CA LEU A 117 -5.24 2.98 -1.79
C LEU A 117 -6.09 4.16 -2.25
N LYS A 118 -5.85 5.33 -1.67
CA LYS A 118 -6.61 6.53 -2.01
C LYS A 118 -6.23 7.05 -3.38
N SER A 119 -7.23 7.15 -4.24
CA SER A 119 -7.22 7.98 -5.44
C SER A 119 -8.63 8.52 -5.66
N ASN A 120 -8.74 9.71 -6.26
CA ASN A 120 -10.02 10.29 -6.64
C ASN A 120 -9.78 11.34 -7.72
N GLN A 121 -10.63 11.41 -8.74
CA GLN A 121 -10.64 12.50 -9.69
C GLN A 121 -11.91 13.33 -9.52
N GLN A 122 -11.74 14.61 -9.23
CA GLN A 122 -12.86 15.54 -9.11
C GLN A 122 -13.61 15.65 -10.45
N GLY A 123 -14.93 15.55 -10.39
CA GLY A 123 -15.82 15.76 -11.54
C GLY A 123 -15.88 14.59 -12.52
N TRP A 124 -15.41 13.39 -12.16
CA TRP A 124 -15.57 12.22 -13.02
C TRP A 124 -17.04 11.74 -13.09
N SER A 125 -17.81 11.93 -12.00
CA SER A 125 -19.27 11.81 -11.96
C SER A 125 -19.88 12.91 -11.08
N ASP A 126 -21.21 13.04 -11.09
CA ASP A 126 -21.96 14.01 -10.28
C ASP A 126 -21.71 13.84 -8.77
N GLU A 127 -21.39 12.62 -8.32
CA GLU A 127 -21.07 12.29 -6.92
C GLU A 127 -19.62 12.61 -6.51
N HIS A 128 -18.70 12.79 -7.46
CA HIS A 128 -17.27 12.94 -7.19
C HIS A 128 -16.88 14.41 -7.08
N THR A 129 -17.41 15.06 -6.05
CA THR A 129 -17.21 16.50 -5.80
C THR A 129 -15.91 16.81 -5.04
N ASP A 130 -15.34 15.82 -4.36
CA ASP A 130 -14.12 15.98 -3.58
C ASP A 130 -12.93 16.36 -4.47
N PRO A 131 -11.98 17.17 -3.97
CA PRO A 131 -10.76 17.50 -4.72
C PRO A 131 -10.03 16.24 -5.20
N SER A 132 -9.42 16.34 -6.38
CA SER A 132 -8.61 15.26 -6.92
C SER A 132 -7.49 14.88 -5.94
N PHE A 133 -7.25 13.58 -5.81
CA PHE A 133 -6.20 13.01 -4.97
C PHE A 133 -5.44 11.95 -5.76
N SER A 134 -4.15 12.19 -5.96
CA SER A 134 -3.27 11.29 -6.70
C SER A 134 -2.57 10.31 -5.74
N ALA A 135 -2.46 9.05 -6.14
CA ALA A 135 -1.74 8.03 -5.38
C ALA A 135 -0.20 8.23 -5.39
N ILE A 136 0.29 9.34 -5.95
CA ILE A 136 1.71 9.65 -6.13
C ILE A 136 2.53 9.71 -4.83
N GLY A 137 1.89 9.86 -3.67
CA GLY A 137 2.57 9.77 -2.36
C GLY A 137 3.26 8.43 -2.13
N TRP A 138 2.80 7.37 -2.82
CA TRP A 138 3.38 6.03 -2.77
C TRP A 138 4.61 5.83 -3.67
N ASP A 139 5.09 6.87 -4.34
CA ASP A 139 6.31 6.78 -5.15
C ASP A 139 7.50 6.32 -4.28
N ARG A 140 8.23 5.31 -4.77
CA ARG A 140 9.35 4.65 -4.08
C ARG A 140 8.96 4.03 -2.74
N TRP A 141 7.84 3.31 -2.72
CA TRP A 141 7.47 2.41 -1.64
C TRP A 141 7.67 0.95 -2.04
N ILE A 142 8.03 0.13 -1.04
CA ILE A 142 8.01 -1.33 -1.09
C ILE A 142 6.85 -1.79 -0.21
N LEU A 143 5.97 -2.64 -0.74
CA LEU A 143 4.91 -3.29 0.02
C LEU A 143 5.17 -4.80 0.03
N ARG A 144 5.23 -5.41 1.21
CA ARG A 144 5.55 -6.83 1.36
C ARG A 144 4.69 -7.56 2.39
N HIS A 145 4.34 -8.81 2.13
CA HIS A 145 3.62 -9.69 3.06
C HIS A 145 2.26 -9.14 3.52
N LEU A 146 1.53 -8.51 2.59
CA LEU A 146 0.20 -7.97 2.86
C LEU A 146 -0.86 -8.80 2.16
N TYR A 147 -2.00 -8.97 2.82
CA TYR A 147 -3.24 -9.44 2.22
C TYR A 147 -4.18 -8.24 2.11
N VAL A 148 -4.59 -7.86 0.90
CA VAL A 148 -5.36 -6.63 0.66
C VAL A 148 -6.68 -6.98 -0.05
N THR A 149 -7.82 -6.53 0.49
CA THR A 149 -9.14 -6.90 -0.04
C THR A 149 -10.26 -5.90 0.32
N GLY A 150 -11.50 -6.23 -0.05
CA GLY A 150 -12.72 -5.61 0.46
C GLY A 150 -13.24 -4.40 -0.32
N GLY A 151 -12.49 -3.92 -1.32
CA GLY A 151 -12.83 -2.74 -2.09
C GLY A 151 -12.77 -2.92 -3.60
N ASP A 152 -13.04 -1.84 -4.31
CA ASP A 152 -12.98 -1.75 -5.76
C ASP A 152 -11.59 -2.09 -6.32
N GLY A 153 -10.56 -1.44 -5.80
CA GLY A 153 -9.16 -1.75 -6.07
C GLY A 153 -8.49 -2.44 -4.88
N GLY A 154 -7.69 -3.45 -5.19
CA GLY A 154 -6.67 -4.00 -4.28
C GLY A 154 -5.45 -3.06 -4.21
N LEU A 155 -4.26 -3.59 -4.46
CA LEU A 155 -3.01 -2.84 -4.57
C LEU A 155 -2.90 -2.18 -5.95
N MET A 156 -3.81 -1.23 -6.19
CA MET A 156 -3.93 -0.46 -7.42
C MET A 156 -3.63 1.02 -7.15
N TRP A 157 -2.60 1.57 -7.79
CA TRP A 157 -2.25 2.98 -7.68
C TRP A 157 -2.72 3.74 -8.90
N ASP A 158 -3.64 4.69 -8.72
CA ASP A 158 -3.99 5.63 -9.78
C ASP A 158 -3.39 7.01 -9.51
N CYS A 159 -2.41 7.38 -10.33
CA CYS A 159 -1.68 8.65 -10.26
C CYS A 159 -2.40 9.77 -11.04
N VAL A 160 -3.70 9.95 -10.78
CA VAL A 160 -4.57 10.91 -11.48
C VAL A 160 -4.05 12.36 -11.50
N ASP A 161 -4.73 13.20 -12.28
CA ASP A 161 -4.54 14.65 -12.43
C ASP A 161 -3.27 15.04 -13.18
N LYS A 162 -2.09 14.61 -12.70
CA LYS A 162 -0.81 14.91 -13.30
C LYS A 162 0.04 13.67 -13.46
N ILE A 163 0.43 13.43 -14.70
CA ILE A 163 1.36 12.36 -15.09
C ILE A 163 2.76 12.71 -14.55
N GLU A 164 3.19 12.00 -13.51
CA GLU A 164 4.51 12.16 -12.87
C GLU A 164 5.32 10.86 -12.89
N PRO A 165 6.67 10.93 -12.81
CA PRO A 165 7.49 9.73 -12.62
C PRO A 165 7.09 8.98 -11.36
N PHE A 166 6.84 7.67 -11.47
CA PHE A 166 6.39 6.83 -10.36
C PHE A 166 7.05 5.45 -10.40
N THR A 167 7.24 4.88 -9.21
CA THR A 167 7.65 3.50 -9.02
C THR A 167 7.14 2.94 -7.71
N VAL A 168 6.87 1.64 -7.68
CA VAL A 168 6.50 0.88 -6.49
C VAL A 168 7.00 -0.55 -6.67
N ILE A 169 7.36 -1.18 -5.56
CA ILE A 169 7.74 -2.59 -5.53
C ILE A 169 6.76 -3.33 -4.63
N VAL A 170 6.05 -4.31 -5.18
CA VAL A 170 5.08 -5.14 -4.45
C VAL A 170 5.58 -6.57 -4.48
N GLU A 171 5.79 -7.15 -3.29
CA GLU A 171 6.36 -8.49 -3.16
C GLU A 171 5.57 -9.34 -2.18
N ASP A 172 5.37 -10.62 -2.52
CA ASP A 172 4.82 -11.59 -1.56
C ASP A 172 3.45 -11.15 -0.99
N CYS A 173 2.64 -10.49 -1.82
CA CYS A 173 1.34 -9.97 -1.45
C CYS A 173 0.20 -10.78 -2.08
N VAL A 174 -0.92 -10.87 -1.37
CA VAL A 174 -2.21 -11.24 -1.94
C VAL A 174 -3.03 -9.98 -2.07
N SER A 175 -3.63 -9.75 -3.22
CA SER A 175 -4.44 -8.57 -3.42
C SER A 175 -5.65 -8.83 -4.31
N ILE A 176 -6.82 -8.49 -3.79
CA ILE A 176 -8.11 -8.79 -4.38
C ILE A 176 -8.90 -7.49 -4.44
N GLY A 177 -9.27 -7.08 -5.64
CA GLY A 177 -10.23 -5.99 -5.85
C GLY A 177 -11.37 -6.47 -6.74
N ARG A 178 -12.47 -5.72 -6.74
CA ARG A 178 -13.51 -5.94 -7.75
C ARG A 178 -12.93 -5.63 -9.13
N ALA A 179 -12.57 -4.36 -9.35
CA ALA A 179 -12.09 -3.87 -10.63
C ALA A 179 -10.65 -4.32 -10.90
N PHE A 180 -9.76 -4.17 -9.91
CA PHE A 180 -8.33 -4.45 -10.08
C PHE A 180 -7.76 -5.18 -8.87
N GLY A 181 -7.15 -6.34 -9.08
CA GLY A 181 -6.37 -7.02 -8.05
C GLY A 181 -5.07 -6.29 -7.73
N GLY A 182 -4.47 -5.62 -8.72
CA GLY A 182 -3.36 -4.70 -8.52
C GLY A 182 -2.87 -4.12 -9.84
N GLY A 183 -2.07 -3.06 -9.76
CA GLY A 183 -1.55 -2.37 -10.95
C GLY A 183 -1.20 -0.92 -10.66
N VAL A 184 -0.78 -0.20 -11.71
CA VAL A 184 -0.49 1.23 -11.64
C VAL A 184 -1.05 1.91 -12.90
N ALA A 185 -1.77 3.01 -12.72
CA ALA A 185 -2.34 3.82 -13.78
C ALA A 185 -1.81 5.27 -13.74
N SER A 186 -1.97 5.97 -14.85
CA SER A 186 -1.78 7.44 -14.95
C SER A 186 -0.38 7.96 -14.57
N CYS A 187 0.68 7.18 -14.79
CA CYS A 187 2.04 7.55 -14.37
C CYS A 187 3.09 7.45 -15.50
N LEU A 188 4.28 8.05 -15.27
CA LEU A 188 5.47 7.79 -16.08
C LEU A 188 6.33 6.72 -15.40
N SER A 189 6.47 5.57 -16.04
CA SER A 189 7.41 4.54 -15.59
C SER A 189 8.86 5.04 -15.67
N ARG A 190 9.70 4.67 -14.69
CA ARG A 190 11.15 4.91 -14.73
C ARG A 190 11.87 3.65 -15.20
N SER A 191 12.77 3.77 -16.18
CA SER A 191 13.56 2.62 -16.68
C SER A 191 14.49 2.07 -15.61
N GLU A 192 15.14 2.95 -14.84
CA GLU A 192 16.09 2.59 -13.79
C GLU A 192 15.42 2.19 -12.48
N GLU A 193 14.16 2.56 -12.29
CA GLU A 193 13.38 2.30 -11.08
C GLU A 193 12.04 1.67 -11.49
N PRO A 194 12.02 0.45 -12.04
CA PRO A 194 10.81 -0.12 -12.61
C PRO A 194 9.75 -0.39 -11.54
N ILE A 195 8.48 -0.29 -11.95
CA ILE A 195 7.37 -0.82 -11.17
C ILE A 195 7.47 -2.35 -11.17
N ILE A 196 7.46 -2.97 -9.99
CA ILE A 196 7.66 -4.41 -9.84
C ILE A 196 6.51 -5.03 -9.05
N PHE A 197 5.94 -6.10 -9.58
CA PHE A 197 5.09 -7.03 -8.86
C PHE A 197 5.74 -8.42 -8.89
N ARG A 198 6.11 -8.98 -7.74
CA ARG A 198 6.88 -10.22 -7.65
C ARG A 198 6.31 -11.17 -6.60
N ARG A 199 6.02 -12.43 -6.97
CA ARG A 199 5.39 -13.43 -6.09
C ARG A 199 4.08 -12.93 -5.48
N CYS A 200 3.28 -12.23 -6.29
CA CYS A 200 1.98 -11.72 -5.87
C CYS A 200 0.86 -12.60 -6.43
N HIS A 201 -0.23 -12.70 -5.67
CA HIS A 201 -1.51 -13.23 -6.15
C HIS A 201 -2.49 -12.06 -6.30
N LEU A 202 -2.70 -11.60 -7.54
CA LEU A 202 -3.52 -10.43 -7.85
C LEU A 202 -4.80 -10.88 -8.55
N TRP A 203 -5.95 -10.74 -7.90
CA TRP A 203 -7.24 -11.19 -8.42
C TRP A 203 -8.19 -10.01 -8.62
N ALA A 204 -8.74 -9.90 -9.82
CA ALA A 204 -9.91 -9.08 -10.07
C ALA A 204 -11.15 -9.99 -10.02
N LEU A 205 -12.21 -9.54 -9.35
CA LEU A 205 -13.46 -10.29 -9.23
C LEU A 205 -14.46 -9.96 -10.35
N ASP A 206 -14.23 -8.87 -11.08
CA ASP A 206 -15.03 -8.46 -12.22
C ASP A 206 -14.45 -8.97 -13.55
N TRP A 207 -15.27 -8.94 -14.60
CA TRP A 207 -14.90 -9.24 -15.98
C TRP A 207 -15.30 -8.11 -16.94
N TRP A 208 -15.92 -7.05 -16.42
CA TRP A 208 -16.52 -5.97 -17.19
C TRP A 208 -15.72 -4.68 -17.10
N GLY A 209 -15.71 -3.90 -18.19
CA GLY A 209 -15.09 -2.56 -18.22
C GLY A 209 -13.57 -2.59 -18.03
N ASP A 210 -13.07 -1.68 -17.18
CA ASP A 210 -11.64 -1.43 -17.00
C ASP A 210 -10.87 -2.66 -16.49
N THR A 211 -11.55 -3.58 -15.81
CA THR A 211 -10.97 -4.86 -15.37
C THR A 211 -10.40 -5.68 -16.52
N ALA A 212 -10.99 -5.61 -17.70
CA ALA A 212 -10.48 -6.29 -18.90
C ALA A 212 -9.37 -5.49 -19.63
N ALA A 213 -9.16 -4.21 -19.26
CA ALA A 213 -8.20 -3.31 -19.87
C ALA A 213 -6.89 -3.18 -19.07
N ALA A 214 -6.92 -3.44 -17.76
CA ALA A 214 -5.72 -3.46 -16.93
C ALA A 214 -5.03 -4.83 -17.00
N TYR A 215 -3.99 -4.92 -17.81
CA TYR A 215 -3.03 -6.03 -17.75
C TYR A 215 -1.79 -5.57 -16.98
N VAL A 216 -1.37 -6.38 -16.01
CA VAL A 216 -0.03 -6.31 -15.41
C VAL A 216 0.93 -7.10 -16.29
#